data_AF-A0A7S0R166-F1
#
_entry.id   AF-A0A7S0R166-F1
#
_cell.length_a   1.000
_cell.length_b   1.000
_cell.length_c   1.000
_cell.angle_alpha   90.00
_cell.angle_beta   90.00
_cell.angle_gamma   90.00
#
_symmetry.space_group_name_H-M   'P 1'
#
loop_
_entity.id
_entity.type
_entity.pdbx_description
1 polymer ?
#
loop_
_entity_poly.entity_id
_entity_poly.type
_entity_poly.pdbx_seq_one_letter_code
_entity_poly.pdbx_strand_id
1 'polypeptide(L)'
;MRVHRAAVHRAAAVLASSAHGPARAEVLQRLRHECDALWAAGRQQCGALSCTGRSCGLPHNHQRDLSKPHAGSMTWLRTDAAGSAQVSAPDPFHPHSANDWLGLAAAAAKK
;
A
#
# COMPACT_ATOMS: atom_id res chain seq x y z
N MET A 1 3.16 0.62 -9.34
CA MET A 1 3.96 -0.62 -9.57
C MET A 1 4.28 -0.92 -11.04
N ARG A 2 3.36 -0.77 -12.00
CA ARG A 2 3.59 -1.16 -13.41
C ARG A 2 4.72 -0.38 -14.11
N VAL A 3 4.79 0.94 -13.90
CA VAL A 3 5.80 1.82 -14.53
C VAL A 3 7.23 1.43 -14.13
N HIS A 4 7.46 1.25 -12.83
CA HIS A 4 8.76 0.80 -12.30
C HIS A 4 9.18 -0.54 -12.88
N ARG A 5 8.31 -1.55 -12.81
CA ARG A 5 8.61 -2.89 -13.34
C ARG A 5 8.94 -2.85 -14.83
N ALA A 6 8.21 -2.05 -15.61
CA ALA A 6 8.50 -1.87 -17.03
C ALA A 6 9.86 -1.19 -17.27
N ALA A 7 10.21 -0.18 -16.47
CA ALA A 7 11.50 0.50 -16.55
C ALA A 7 12.66 -0.44 -16.19
N VAL A 8 12.55 -1.19 -15.09
CA VAL A 8 13.54 -2.20 -14.68
C VAL A 8 13.71 -3.27 -15.75
N HIS A 9 12.61 -3.75 -16.34
CA HIS A 9 12.69 -4.73 -17.42
C HIS A 9 13.45 -4.19 -18.63
N ARG A 10 13.19 -2.94 -19.06
CA ARG A 10 13.92 -2.29 -20.16
C ARG A 10 15.40 -2.13 -19.83
N ALA A 11 15.73 -1.64 -18.64
CA ALA A 11 17.12 -1.49 -18.20
C ALA A 11 17.87 -2.84 -18.17
N ALA A 12 17.21 -3.89 -17.66
CA ALA A 12 17.77 -5.23 -17.63
C ALA A 12 17.99 -5.80 -19.04
N ALA A 13 17.09 -5.54 -19.99
CA ALA A 13 17.23 -5.94 -21.38
C ALA A 13 18.41 -5.24 -22.07
N VAL A 14 18.59 -3.93 -21.82
CA VAL A 14 19.75 -3.18 -22.34
C VAL A 14 21.04 -3.74 -21.77
N LEU A 15 21.14 -3.93 -20.45
CA LEU A 15 22.31 -4.53 -19.82
C LEU A 15 22.59 -5.94 -20.36
N ALA A 16 21.55 -6.75 -20.55
CA ALA A 16 21.66 -8.08 -21.13
C ALA A 16 22.17 -8.06 -22.58
N SER A 17 21.89 -7.01 -23.35
CA SER A 17 22.36 -6.86 -24.73
C SER A 17 23.80 -6.36 -24.85
N SER A 18 24.29 -5.59 -23.87
CA SER A 18 25.61 -4.95 -23.92
C SER A 18 26.66 -5.61 -23.02
N ALA A 19 26.26 -6.30 -21.96
CA ALA A 19 27.17 -6.95 -21.03
C ALA A 19 27.50 -8.37 -21.46
N HIS A 20 28.80 -8.67 -21.47
CA HIS A 20 29.35 -10.00 -21.74
C HIS A 20 30.22 -10.44 -20.54
N GLY A 21 30.37 -11.76 -20.36
CA GLY A 21 31.23 -12.33 -19.34
C GLY A 21 30.50 -12.97 -18.15
N PRO A 22 31.26 -13.64 -17.27
CA PRO A 22 30.72 -14.51 -16.22
C PRO A 22 29.98 -13.73 -15.10
N ALA A 23 30.35 -12.48 -14.86
CA ALA A 23 29.74 -11.64 -13.82
C ALA A 23 28.37 -11.03 -14.23
N ARG A 24 27.89 -11.28 -15.46
CA ARG A 24 26.66 -10.68 -15.98
C ARG A 24 25.44 -10.91 -15.08
N ALA A 25 25.31 -12.12 -14.52
CA ALA A 25 24.18 -12.45 -13.64
C ALA A 25 24.19 -11.62 -12.35
N GLU A 26 25.37 -11.46 -11.75
CA GLU A 26 25.58 -10.66 -10.54
C GLU A 26 25.26 -9.18 -10.79
N VAL A 27 25.77 -8.61 -11.89
CA VAL A 27 25.51 -7.22 -12.26
C VAL A 27 24.02 -6.98 -12.54
N LEU A 28 23.34 -7.93 -13.17
CA LEU A 28 21.89 -7.83 -13.42
C LEU A 28 21.07 -7.91 -12.14
N GLN A 29 21.48 -8.73 -11.17
CA GLN A 29 20.87 -8.79 -9.85
C GLN A 29 21.09 -7.48 -9.09
N ARG A 30 22.31 -6.94 -9.13
CA ARG A 30 22.65 -5.65 -8.52
C ARG A 30 21.82 -4.51 -9.10
N LEU A 31 21.70 -4.44 -10.43
CA LEU A 31 20.88 -3.42 -11.11
C LEU A 31 19.42 -3.46 -10.64
N ARG A 32 18.82 -4.65 -10.54
CA ARG A 32 17.45 -4.80 -10.03
C ARG A 32 17.32 -4.30 -8.58
N HIS A 33 18.25 -4.71 -7.72
CA HIS A 33 18.27 -4.30 -6.33
C HIS A 33 18.39 -2.78 -6.16
N GLU A 34 19.34 -2.16 -6.86
CA GLU A 34 19.56 -0.71 -6.79
C GLU A 34 18.35 0.06 -7.34
N CYS A 35 17.76 -0.41 -8.44
CA CYS A 35 16.54 0.18 -8.99
C CYS A 35 15.37 0.11 -7.98
N ASP A 36 15.17 -1.04 -7.32
CA ASP A 36 14.15 -1.20 -6.30
C ASP A 36 14.40 -0.31 -5.08
N ALA A 37 15.65 -0.18 -4.65
CA ALA A 37 16.05 0.68 -3.54
C ALA A 37 15.79 2.16 -3.84
N LEU A 38 16.22 2.65 -5.01
CA LEU A 38 15.96 4.03 -5.45
C LEU A 38 14.45 4.31 -5.59
N TRP A 39 13.71 3.37 -6.18
CA TRP A 39 12.27 3.48 -6.33
C TRP A 39 11.53 3.45 -4.99
N ALA A 40 12.04 2.72 -3.99
CA ALA A 40 11.52 2.73 -2.64
C ALA A 40 11.86 4.03 -1.89
N ALA A 41 13.09 4.52 -2.02
CA ALA A 41 13.53 5.77 -1.39
C ALA A 41 12.75 6.99 -1.88
N GLY A 42 12.35 7.01 -3.15
CA GLY A 42 11.51 8.07 -3.72
C GLY A 42 10.05 8.05 -3.27
N ARG A 43 9.57 6.98 -2.61
CA ARG A 43 8.18 6.91 -2.14
C ARG A 43 8.02 7.60 -0.79
N GLN A 44 7.20 8.65 -0.79
CA GLN A 44 6.79 9.34 0.44
C GLN A 44 5.69 8.59 1.20
N GLN A 45 4.83 7.84 0.49
CA GLN A 45 3.66 7.16 1.06
C GLN A 45 3.69 5.65 0.84
N CYS A 46 2.94 4.93 1.68
CA CYS A 46 2.85 3.46 1.70
C CYS A 46 2.38 2.84 0.38
N GLY A 47 1.41 3.45 -0.29
CA GLY A 47 0.86 2.92 -1.55
C GLY A 47 0.00 1.65 -1.40
N ALA A 48 -0.27 1.18 -0.17
CA ALA A 48 -1.31 0.19 0.07
C ALA A 48 -2.67 0.76 -0.35
N LEU A 49 -3.53 -0.09 -0.92
CA LEU A 49 -4.87 0.30 -1.34
C LEU A 49 -5.90 -0.22 -0.35
N SER A 50 -6.88 0.61 -0.01
CA SER A 50 -8.05 0.22 0.75
C SER A 50 -8.95 -0.72 -0.06
N CYS A 51 -9.95 -1.32 0.58
CA CYS A 51 -10.96 -2.13 -0.09
C CYS A 51 -11.75 -1.32 -1.15
N THR A 52 -11.75 0.02 -1.06
CA THR A 52 -12.37 0.91 -2.05
C THR A 52 -11.38 1.44 -3.10
N GLY A 53 -10.12 0.98 -3.06
CA GLY A 53 -9.08 1.33 -4.03
C GLY A 53 -8.34 2.64 -3.74
N ARG A 54 -8.50 3.23 -2.55
CA ARG A 54 -7.82 4.47 -2.15
C ARG A 54 -6.47 4.20 -1.51
N SER A 55 -5.49 5.06 -1.76
CA SER A 55 -4.15 4.90 -1.21
C SER A 55 -4.08 5.23 0.28
N CYS A 56 -3.27 4.46 1.01
CA CYS A 56 -2.89 4.76 2.38
C CYS A 56 -2.10 6.08 2.45
N GLY A 57 -2.51 6.97 3.36
CA GLY A 57 -1.89 8.29 3.56
C GLY A 57 -0.66 8.25 4.48
N LEU A 58 -0.35 7.10 5.06
CA LEU A 58 0.79 6.95 5.97
C LEU A 58 2.12 6.84 5.21
N PRO A 59 3.25 7.19 5.86
CA PRO A 59 4.59 7.12 5.26
C PRO A 59 4.93 5.74 4.71
N HIS A 60 5.82 5.66 3.71
CA HIS A 60 6.18 4.38 3.07
C HIS A 60 6.62 3.29 4.06
N ASN A 61 7.35 3.68 5.10
CA ASN A 61 7.95 2.78 6.08
C ASN A 61 7.06 2.44 7.28
N HIS A 62 5.83 2.97 7.39
CA HIS A 62 4.98 2.69 8.56
C HIS A 62 4.60 1.21 8.68
N GLN A 63 4.65 0.45 7.58
CA GLN A 63 4.42 -1.00 7.58
C GLN A 63 5.41 -1.79 8.46
N ARG A 64 6.57 -1.22 8.78
CA ARG A 64 7.51 -1.83 9.74
C ARG A 64 6.98 -1.81 11.16
N ASP A 65 6.02 -0.94 11.44
CA ASP A 65 5.40 -0.74 12.73
C ASP A 65 3.97 -1.28 12.67
N LEU A 66 3.79 -2.55 13.09
CA LEU A 66 2.49 -3.22 13.11
C LEU A 66 1.46 -2.51 14.02
N SER A 67 1.91 -1.59 14.89
CA SER A 67 1.01 -0.79 15.73
C SER A 67 0.26 0.29 14.95
N LYS A 68 0.69 0.62 13.72
CA LYS A 68 0.06 1.63 12.86
C LYS A 68 -0.69 0.95 11.71
N PRO A 69 -1.98 0.64 11.88
CA PRO A 69 -2.76 0.06 10.79
C PRO A 69 -2.88 1.05 9.63
N HIS A 70 -3.09 0.51 8.42
CA HIS A 70 -3.32 1.33 7.24
C HIS A 70 -4.49 2.28 7.43
N ALA A 71 -4.23 3.57 7.19
CA ALA A 71 -5.23 4.62 7.25
C ALA A 71 -5.23 5.42 5.94
N GLY A 72 -6.42 5.66 5.41
CA GLY A 72 -6.66 6.54 4.28
C GLY A 72 -7.05 7.94 4.76
N SER A 73 -7.07 8.91 3.84
CA SER A 73 -7.52 10.27 4.13
C SER A 73 -9.04 10.43 4.07
N MET A 74 -9.78 9.39 3.66
CA MET A 74 -11.23 9.44 3.52
C MET A 74 -11.93 8.72 4.68
N THR A 75 -13.02 9.34 5.11
CA THR A 75 -13.94 8.80 6.09
C THR A 75 -15.31 8.68 5.43
N TRP A 76 -15.99 7.55 5.63
CA TRP A 76 -17.32 7.28 5.12
C TRP A 76 -18.36 7.60 6.20
N LEU A 77 -19.49 8.17 5.79
CA LEU A 77 -20.69 8.19 6.62
C LEU A 77 -21.44 6.87 6.42
N ARG A 78 -21.68 6.15 7.51
CA ARG A 78 -22.48 4.92 7.54
C ARG A 78 -23.63 5.11 8.50
N THR A 79 -24.76 4.47 8.22
CA THR A 79 -25.83 4.34 9.22
C THR A 79 -25.40 3.30 10.26
N ASP A 80 -25.73 3.54 11.52
CA ASP A 80 -25.51 2.56 12.59
C ASP A 80 -26.35 1.28 12.37
N ALA A 81 -26.01 0.22 13.11
CA ALA A 81 -26.72 -1.06 13.03
C ALA A 81 -28.22 -0.93 13.38
N ALA A 82 -28.59 0.10 14.16
CA ALA A 82 -29.96 0.38 14.57
C ALA A 82 -30.74 1.25 13.57
N GLY A 83 -30.12 1.76 12.52
CA GLY A 83 -30.76 2.68 11.55
C GLY A 83 -31.07 4.08 12.08
N SER A 84 -30.60 4.43 13.29
CA SER A 84 -31.03 5.59 14.06
C SER A 84 -30.08 6.78 13.94
N ALA A 85 -28.80 6.54 13.63
CA ALA A 85 -27.78 7.58 13.55
C ALA A 85 -26.79 7.36 12.40
N GLN A 86 -26.14 8.46 11.97
CA GLN A 86 -25.01 8.41 11.06
C GLN A 86 -23.70 8.43 11.87
N VAL A 87 -22.82 7.48 11.57
CA VAL A 87 -21.50 7.31 12.18
C VAL A 87 -20.44 7.48 11.11
N SER A 88 -19.39 8.23 11.46
CA SER A 88 -18.21 8.39 10.62
C SER A 88 -17.27 7.20 10.83
N ALA A 89 -16.90 6.50 9.75
CA ALA A 89 -16.02 5.33 9.78
C ALA A 89 -14.88 5.47 8.75
N PRO A 90 -13.62 5.13 9.11
CA PRO A 90 -12.50 5.23 8.18
C PRO A 90 -12.64 4.25 7.02
N ASP A 91 -12.01 4.57 5.89
CA ASP A 91 -11.96 3.68 4.73
C ASP A 91 -11.25 2.35 5.07
N PRO A 92 -11.94 1.19 4.95
CA PRO A 92 -11.39 -0.08 5.41
C PRO A 92 -10.31 -0.61 4.47
N PHE A 93 -9.21 -1.12 5.04
CA PHE A 93 -8.12 -1.76 4.29
C PHE A 93 -8.17 -3.28 4.29
N HIS A 94 -9.04 -3.90 5.09
CA HIS A 94 -9.21 -5.34 5.16
C HIS A 94 -10.69 -5.72 4.94
N PRO A 95 -10.99 -6.82 4.23
CA PRO A 95 -12.37 -7.25 4.01
C PRO A 95 -13.16 -7.44 5.31
N HIS A 96 -12.50 -7.93 6.36
CA HIS A 96 -13.13 -8.09 7.66
C HIS A 96 -13.54 -6.74 8.27
N SER A 97 -12.68 -5.73 8.22
CA SER A 97 -13.02 -4.39 8.74
C SER A 97 -14.05 -3.66 7.87
N ALA A 98 -14.15 -4.00 6.57
CA ALA A 98 -15.22 -3.48 5.72
C ALA A 98 -16.61 -4.02 6.12
N ASN A 99 -16.64 -5.25 6.63
CA ASN A 99 -17.83 -6.03 6.97
C ASN A 99 -18.10 -6.12 8.48
N ASP A 100 -17.33 -5.45 9.35
CA ASP A 100 -17.56 -5.48 10.79
C ASP A 100 -18.74 -4.58 11.19
N TRP A 101 -19.95 -5.13 11.06
CA TRP A 101 -21.21 -4.50 11.44
C TRP A 101 -21.41 -4.43 12.96
N LEU A 102 -20.72 -5.27 13.74
CA LEU A 102 -20.86 -5.39 15.19
C LEU A 102 -20.02 -4.35 15.95
N GLY A 103 -18.79 -4.08 15.50
CA GLY A 103 -17.91 -3.09 16.12
C GLY A 103 -18.46 -1.65 16.07
N LEU A 104 -19.32 -1.35 15.08
CA LEU A 104 -19.98 -0.05 14.92
C LEU A 104 -21.09 0.20 15.94
N ALA A 105 -21.79 -0.85 16.40
CA ALA A 105 -22.83 -0.74 17.43
C ALA A 105 -22.24 -0.36 18.81
N ALA A 106 -21.04 -0.88 19.12
CA ALA A 106 -20.35 -0.59 20.39
C ALA A 106 -19.77 0.85 20.46
N ALA A 107 -19.45 1.46 19.31
CA ALA A 107 -18.99 2.85 19.25
C ALA A 107 -20.15 3.86 19.39
N ALA A 108 -21.35 3.50 18.94
CA ALA A 108 -22.56 4.32 19.11
C ALA A 108 -23.04 4.36 20.58
N ALA A 109 -22.81 3.29 21.35
CA ALA A 109 -23.23 3.17 22.75
C ALA A 109 -22.35 3.94 23.77
N LYS A 110 -21.27 4.59 23.33
CA LYS A 110 -20.33 5.35 24.20
C LYS A 110 -20.57 6.87 24.17
N LYS A 111 -21.72 7.34 23.71
CA LYS A 111 -22.15 8.74 23.78
C LYS A 111 -23.25 8.92 24.83
#